data_AF-A0A1J5NYC7-F1
#
_entry.id   AF-A0A1J5NYC7-F1
#
_cell.length_a   1.000
_cell.length_b   1.000
_cell.length_c   1.000
_cell.angle_alpha   90.00
_cell.angle_beta   90.00
_cell.angle_gamma   90.00
#
_symmetry.space_group_name_H-M   'P 1'
#
loop_
_entity.id
_entity.type
_entity.pdbx_description
1 polymer ?
#
loop_
_entity_poly.entity_id
_entity_poly.type
_entity_poly.pdbx_seq_one_letter_code
_entity_poly.pdbx_strand_id
1 'polypeptide(L)'
;MLETALDSLFIKKEYWHGNEPGHQIPFMYNFTANCWKTQKQVREILKNEYSYGPGGLGGNDDSGQMSAWYIFASMGFYPLNPVSGEYLLCSPLFDKVNIHLPGGKMLEIICHKKSKNAQYINEVKWNGKTYSKNYVNYASLIKGGRLDFYLQVSPFKSWASKPEDQPKGL
;
A
#
# COMPACT_ATOMS: atom_id res chain seq x y z
N MET A 1 -8.73 -4.71 -20.78
CA MET A 1 -8.95 -3.72 -19.70
C MET A 1 -7.75 -3.75 -18.75
N LEU A 2 -7.47 -2.67 -18.02
CA LEU A 2 -6.27 -2.49 -17.17
C LEU A 2 -5.97 -3.72 -16.30
N GLU A 3 -6.98 -4.23 -15.59
CA GLU A 3 -6.82 -5.39 -14.71
C GLU A 3 -6.28 -6.64 -15.41
N THR A 4 -6.77 -6.95 -16.61
CA THR A 4 -6.31 -8.12 -17.38
C THR A 4 -4.85 -7.99 -17.80
N ALA A 5 -4.40 -6.77 -18.11
CA ALA A 5 -3.00 -6.51 -18.44
C ALA A 5 -2.10 -6.69 -17.20
N LEU A 6 -2.54 -6.16 -16.05
CA LEU A 6 -1.83 -6.37 -14.78
C LEU A 6 -1.79 -7.87 -14.42
N ASP A 7 -2.92 -8.58 -14.53
CA ASP A 7 -2.99 -10.02 -14.25
C ASP A 7 -2.00 -10.79 -15.13
N SER A 8 -1.97 -10.50 -16.44
CA SER A 8 -1.03 -11.12 -17.38
C SER A 8 0.43 -10.92 -16.94
N LEU A 9 0.81 -9.69 -16.58
CA LEU A 9 2.17 -9.35 -16.20
C LEU A 9 2.64 -10.15 -14.97
N PHE A 10 1.80 -10.28 -13.94
CA PHE A 10 2.14 -11.06 -12.75
C PHE A 10 2.07 -12.57 -13.00
N ILE A 11 1.10 -13.07 -13.77
CA ILE A 11 0.97 -14.50 -14.10
C ILE A 11 2.16 -14.99 -14.93
N LYS A 12 2.60 -14.20 -15.91
CA LYS A 12 3.76 -14.52 -16.74
C LYS A 12 5.10 -14.27 -16.05
N LYS A 13 5.10 -13.73 -14.83
CA LYS A 13 6.29 -13.35 -14.06
C LYS A 13 7.17 -12.35 -14.80
N GLU A 14 6.53 -11.41 -15.50
CA GLU A 14 7.21 -10.31 -16.22
C GLU A 14 7.45 -9.09 -15.31
N TYR A 15 6.91 -9.11 -14.08
CA TYR A 15 7.24 -8.11 -13.06
C TYR A 15 8.68 -8.24 -12.60
N TRP A 16 9.43 -7.15 -12.62
CA TRP A 16 10.76 -7.06 -12.05
C TRP A 16 10.81 -5.91 -11.05
N HIS A 17 11.02 -6.25 -9.77
CA HIS A 17 10.98 -5.27 -8.70
C HIS A 17 12.24 -4.39 -8.63
N GLY A 18 13.41 -4.95 -8.93
CA GLY A 18 14.69 -4.24 -8.86
C GLY A 18 14.92 -3.20 -9.97
N ASN A 19 13.85 -2.72 -10.62
CA ASN A 19 13.90 -1.69 -11.65
C ASN A 19 12.72 -0.73 -11.47
N GLU A 20 13.02 0.56 -11.38
CA GLU A 20 12.11 1.61 -10.93
C GLU A 20 10.80 1.75 -11.72
N PRO A 21 10.77 1.56 -13.07
CA PRO A 21 9.52 1.64 -13.81
C PRO A 21 8.43 0.68 -13.28
N GLY A 22 8.84 -0.42 -12.64
CA GLY A 22 7.96 -1.42 -12.05
C GLY A 22 7.37 -1.02 -10.70
N HIS A 23 7.93 -0.06 -9.97
CA HIS A 23 7.55 0.21 -8.57
C HIS A 23 6.08 0.62 -8.37
N GLN A 24 5.48 1.24 -9.39
CA GLN A 24 4.08 1.69 -9.40
C GLN A 24 3.08 0.58 -9.73
N ILE A 25 3.48 -0.43 -10.51
CA ILE A 25 2.61 -1.45 -11.11
C ILE A 25 1.72 -2.16 -10.07
N PRO A 26 2.21 -2.65 -8.92
CA PRO A 26 1.35 -3.35 -7.97
C PRO A 26 0.24 -2.45 -7.39
N PHE A 27 0.44 -1.14 -7.33
CA PHE A 27 -0.56 -0.18 -6.85
C PHE A 27 -1.62 0.19 -7.91
N MET A 28 -1.40 -0.18 -9.18
CA MET A 28 -2.36 0.11 -10.25
C MET A 28 -3.69 -0.65 -10.10
N TYR A 29 -3.74 -1.76 -9.35
CA TYR A 29 -5.02 -2.41 -9.02
C TYR A 29 -5.93 -1.54 -8.15
N ASN A 30 -5.42 -0.50 -7.48
CA ASN A 30 -6.28 0.45 -6.75
C ASN A 30 -7.19 1.28 -7.69
N PHE A 31 -6.87 1.34 -8.99
CA PHE A 31 -7.72 1.95 -10.01
C PHE A 31 -8.70 0.96 -10.64
N THR A 32 -8.85 -0.23 -10.05
CA THR A 32 -9.84 -1.23 -10.48
C THR A 32 -10.72 -1.62 -9.31
N ALA A 33 -11.81 -2.35 -9.60
CA ALA A 33 -12.68 -2.90 -8.57
C ALA A 33 -11.99 -3.97 -7.69
N ASN A 34 -10.77 -4.40 -8.04
CA ASN A 34 -10.03 -5.47 -7.37
C ASN A 34 -8.77 -4.97 -6.65
N CYS A 35 -8.86 -3.87 -5.90
CA CYS A 35 -7.76 -3.31 -5.11
C CYS A 35 -7.15 -4.30 -4.08
N TRP A 36 -7.87 -5.36 -3.71
CA TRP A 36 -7.31 -6.46 -2.92
C TRP A 36 -6.12 -7.15 -3.60
N LYS A 37 -6.00 -7.06 -4.94
CA LYS A 37 -4.83 -7.54 -5.67
C LYS A 37 -3.59 -6.69 -5.40
N THR A 38 -3.70 -5.37 -5.17
CA THR A 38 -2.57 -4.55 -4.67
C THR A 38 -2.05 -5.09 -3.35
N GLN A 39 -2.94 -5.38 -2.41
CA GLN A 39 -2.58 -5.91 -1.10
C GLN A 39 -1.82 -7.24 -1.21
N LYS A 40 -2.28 -8.13 -2.11
CA LYS A 40 -1.59 -9.39 -2.42
C LYS A 40 -0.18 -9.15 -3.00
N GLN A 41 -0.10 -8.40 -4.11
CA GLN A 41 1.17 -8.23 -4.84
C GLN A 41 2.21 -7.49 -4.00
N VAL A 42 1.82 -6.40 -3.32
CA VAL A 42 2.72 -5.67 -2.43
C VAL A 42 3.23 -6.56 -1.30
N ARG A 43 2.38 -7.42 -0.71
CA ARG A 43 2.82 -8.35 0.34
C ARG A 43 3.81 -9.37 -0.20
N GLU A 44 3.58 -9.92 -1.39
CA GLU A 44 4.48 -10.89 -2.04
C GLU A 44 5.84 -10.23 -2.34
N ILE A 45 5.85 -9.00 -2.86
CA ILE A 45 7.07 -8.23 -3.14
C ILE A 45 7.86 -7.95 -1.86
N LEU A 46 7.21 -7.39 -0.82
CA LEU A 46 7.85 -7.10 0.46
C LEU A 46 8.49 -8.35 1.10
N LYS A 47 7.92 -9.54 0.86
CA LYS A 47 8.41 -10.81 1.39
C LYS A 47 9.61 -11.36 0.61
N ASN A 48 9.61 -11.20 -0.71
CA ASN A 48 10.53 -11.93 -1.58
C ASN A 48 11.72 -11.07 -2.06
N GLU A 49 11.55 -9.75 -2.14
CA GLU A 49 12.53 -8.83 -2.73
C GLU A 49 13.38 -8.10 -1.68
N TYR A 50 13.05 -8.30 -0.40
CA TYR A 50 13.71 -7.65 0.73
C TYR A 50 14.04 -8.66 1.82
N SER A 51 15.28 -8.66 2.28
CA SER A 51 15.73 -9.43 3.44
C SER A 51 16.82 -8.70 4.21
N TYR A 52 17.10 -9.18 5.42
CA TYR A 52 18.18 -8.63 6.24
C TYR A 52 19.53 -9.21 5.79
N GLY A 53 20.55 -8.34 5.68
CA GLY A 53 21.93 -8.74 5.43
C GLY A 53 22.44 -8.44 4.01
N PRO A 54 23.70 -8.77 3.72
CA PRO A 54 24.31 -8.56 2.41
C PRO A 54 23.52 -9.28 1.31
N GLY A 55 23.27 -8.59 0.20
CA GLY A 55 22.46 -9.13 -0.91
C GLY A 55 20.95 -9.16 -0.64
N GLY A 56 20.48 -8.46 0.40
CA GLY A 56 19.09 -8.47 0.81
C GLY A 56 18.12 -7.66 -0.06
N LEU A 57 18.59 -7.05 -1.15
CA LEU A 57 17.76 -6.29 -2.10
C LEU A 57 17.72 -7.00 -3.46
N GLY A 58 16.54 -7.07 -4.08
CA GLY A 58 16.35 -7.65 -5.42
C GLY A 58 16.96 -6.85 -6.59
N GLY A 59 17.63 -5.73 -6.31
CA GLY A 59 18.25 -4.83 -7.27
C GLY A 59 19.16 -3.80 -6.58
N ASN A 60 19.60 -2.79 -7.33
CA ASN A 60 20.33 -1.66 -6.74
C ASN A 60 19.38 -0.87 -5.81
N ASP A 61 19.92 -0.25 -4.76
CA ASP A 61 19.09 0.61 -3.89
C ASP A 61 18.69 1.92 -4.57
N ASP A 62 19.44 2.31 -5.61
CA ASP A 62 19.26 3.51 -6.43
C ASP A 62 19.06 4.77 -5.58
N SER A 63 20.06 5.02 -4.73
CA SER A 63 20.12 6.19 -3.83
C SER A 63 18.93 6.29 -2.88
N GLY A 64 18.46 5.16 -2.35
CA GLY A 64 17.36 5.08 -1.39
C GLY A 64 15.98 4.91 -2.00
N GLN A 65 15.86 4.78 -3.33
CA GLN A 65 14.58 4.58 -4.00
C GLN A 65 13.92 3.25 -3.58
N MET A 66 14.66 2.14 -3.59
CA MET A 66 14.17 0.84 -3.12
C MET A 66 13.85 0.86 -1.63
N SER A 67 14.76 1.41 -0.82
CA SER A 67 14.57 1.57 0.62
C SER A 67 13.32 2.39 0.97
N ALA A 68 13.07 3.49 0.25
CA ALA A 68 11.88 4.32 0.44
C ALA A 68 10.61 3.57 0.03
N TRP A 69 10.63 2.82 -1.08
CA TRP A 69 9.51 1.98 -1.50
C TRP A 69 9.13 0.99 -0.40
N TYR A 70 10.11 0.29 0.18
CA TYR A 70 9.89 -0.63 1.30
C TYR A 70 9.24 0.06 2.50
N ILE A 71 9.73 1.24 2.89
CA ILE A 71 9.20 1.99 4.04
C ILE A 71 7.73 2.38 3.79
N PHE A 72 7.43 3.01 2.67
CA PHE A 72 6.07 3.41 2.30
C PHE A 72 5.11 2.21 2.27
N ALA A 73 5.46 1.18 1.49
CA ALA A 73 4.63 -0.02 1.37
C ALA A 73 4.43 -0.75 2.71
N SER A 74 5.47 -0.80 3.56
CA SER A 74 5.39 -1.43 4.88
C SER A 74 4.52 -0.65 5.87
N MET A 75 4.46 0.69 5.75
CA MET A 75 3.51 1.52 6.51
C MET A 75 2.06 1.36 6.03
N GLY A 76 1.86 0.88 4.79
CA GLY A 76 0.54 0.61 4.22
C GLY A 76 0.05 1.64 3.21
N PHE A 77 0.93 2.48 2.64
CA PHE A 77 0.53 3.39 1.55
C PHE A 77 1.70 3.82 0.66
N TYR A 78 1.44 4.24 -0.58
CA TYR A 78 2.48 4.61 -1.54
C TYR A 78 2.09 5.82 -2.43
N PRO A 79 2.98 6.81 -2.64
CA PRO A 79 2.73 7.96 -3.50
C PRO A 79 2.96 7.62 -4.98
N LEU A 80 1.99 6.96 -5.64
CA LEU A 80 2.12 6.56 -7.05
C LEU A 80 2.32 7.75 -7.99
N ASN A 81 1.57 8.84 -7.78
CA ASN A 81 1.76 10.11 -8.47
C ASN A 81 2.27 11.14 -7.46
N PRO A 82 3.57 11.47 -7.46
CA PRO A 82 4.17 12.35 -6.44
C PRO A 82 3.57 13.75 -6.36
N VAL A 83 2.87 14.22 -7.41
CA VAL A 83 2.30 15.57 -7.48
C VAL A 83 0.81 15.59 -7.13
N SER A 84 0.11 14.45 -7.14
CA SER A 84 -1.35 14.42 -6.90
C SER A 84 -1.72 14.73 -5.44
N GLY A 85 -0.78 14.52 -4.51
CA GLY A 85 -1.06 14.53 -3.09
C GLY A 85 -1.86 13.31 -2.62
N GLU A 86 -2.03 12.28 -3.44
CA GLU A 86 -2.70 11.02 -3.08
C GLU A 86 -1.66 9.94 -2.76
N TYR A 87 -1.91 9.20 -1.68
CA TYR A 87 -1.14 8.02 -1.30
C TYR A 87 -2.05 6.81 -1.34
N LEU A 88 -1.74 5.86 -2.22
CA LEU A 88 -2.56 4.68 -2.46
C LEU A 88 -2.36 3.67 -1.34
N LEU A 89 -3.46 3.22 -0.73
CA LEU A 89 -3.44 2.30 0.40
C LEU A 89 -3.10 0.87 -0.05
N CYS A 90 -2.30 0.21 0.79
CA CYS A 90 -2.05 -1.22 0.75
C CYS A 90 -2.03 -1.75 2.21
N SER A 91 -1.66 -3.01 2.40
CA SER A 91 -1.74 -3.63 3.73
C SER A 91 -0.49 -3.37 4.57
N PRO A 92 -0.60 -2.70 5.74
CA PRO A 92 0.55 -2.47 6.62
C PRO A 92 1.24 -3.77 7.02
N LEU A 93 2.57 -3.75 7.13
CA LEU A 93 3.36 -4.87 7.66
C LEU A 93 3.35 -4.85 9.19
N PHE A 94 3.57 -3.68 9.78
CA PHE A 94 3.71 -3.49 11.22
C PHE A 94 2.36 -3.39 11.93
N ASP A 95 2.32 -3.78 13.20
CA ASP A 95 1.12 -3.68 14.04
C ASP A 95 0.83 -2.22 14.45
N LYS A 96 1.88 -1.42 14.61
CA LYS A 96 1.80 0.01 14.93
C LYS A 96 2.94 0.78 14.26
N VAL A 97 2.63 1.93 13.66
CA VAL A 97 3.60 2.91 13.17
C VAL A 97 3.21 4.29 13.69
N ASN A 98 4.19 5.04 14.21
CA ASN A 98 4.01 6.43 14.60
C ASN A 98 4.91 7.32 13.74
N ILE A 99 4.31 8.28 13.03
CA ILE A 99 5.02 9.25 12.21
C ILE A 99 4.92 10.60 12.93
N HIS A 100 6.07 11.12 13.35
CA HIS A 100 6.18 12.47 13.92
C HIS A 100 6.16 13.50 12.79
N LEU A 101 5.21 14.43 12.87
CA LEU A 101 4.98 15.46 11.87
C LEU A 101 5.39 16.84 12.41
N PRO A 102 5.62 17.83 11.51
CA PRO A 102 5.91 19.20 11.92
C PRO A 102 4.85 19.78 12.88
N GLY A 103 5.30 20.64 13.80
CA GLY A 103 4.42 21.27 14.79
C GLY A 103 3.96 20.33 15.91
N GLY A 104 4.71 19.26 16.19
CA GLY A 104 4.42 18.34 17.29
C GLY A 104 3.23 17.40 17.04
N LYS A 105 2.73 17.35 15.80
CA LYS A 105 1.63 16.47 15.41
C LYS A 105 2.14 15.04 15.25
N MET A 106 1.22 14.08 15.32
CA MET A 106 1.52 12.67 15.10
C MET A 106 0.46 12.04 14.20
N LEU A 107 0.91 11.22 13.26
CA LEU A 107 0.07 10.29 12.53
C LEU A 107 0.35 8.88 13.07
N GLU A 108 -0.68 8.25 13.63
CA GLU A 108 -0.64 6.86 14.10
C GLU A 108 -1.30 5.95 13.07
N ILE A 109 -0.64 4.84 12.74
CA ILE A 109 -1.18 3.77 11.92
C ILE A 109 -1.25 2.53 12.79
N ILE A 110 -2.45 2.00 13.00
CA ILE A 110 -2.70 0.83 13.85
C ILE A 110 -3.29 -0.28 12.99
N CYS A 111 -2.68 -1.46 13.05
CA CYS A 111 -3.11 -2.61 12.29
C CYS A 111 -3.68 -3.70 13.22
N HIS A 112 -4.99 -3.91 13.14
CA HIS A 112 -5.72 -4.95 13.86
C HIS A 112 -5.79 -6.22 13.01
N LYS A 113 -5.02 -7.25 13.37
CA LYS A 113 -4.94 -8.50 12.61
C LYS A 113 -5.77 -9.59 13.27
N LYS A 114 -6.71 -10.20 12.53
CA LYS A 114 -7.45 -11.39 13.03
C LYS A 114 -6.55 -12.62 13.29
N SER A 115 -5.38 -12.67 12.63
CA SER A 115 -4.35 -13.70 12.84
C SER A 115 -3.02 -13.25 12.25
N LYS A 116 -1.93 -14.01 12.49
CA LYS A 116 -0.60 -13.75 11.90
C LYS A 116 -0.60 -13.74 10.37
N ASN A 117 -1.55 -14.42 9.74
CA ASN A 117 -1.66 -14.53 8.28
C ASN A 117 -2.65 -13.50 7.69
N ALA A 118 -3.21 -12.62 8.52
CA ALA A 118 -4.13 -11.59 8.06
C ALA A 118 -3.38 -10.52 7.26
N GLN A 119 -3.71 -10.40 5.98
CA GLN A 119 -3.06 -9.47 5.04
C GLN A 119 -4.04 -8.65 4.23
N TYR A 120 -5.35 -8.95 4.24
CA TYR A 120 -6.32 -8.25 3.43
C TYR A 120 -7.12 -7.26 4.25
N ILE A 121 -7.22 -6.02 3.77
CA ILE A 121 -8.02 -4.97 4.40
C ILE A 121 -9.49 -5.35 4.32
N ASN A 122 -10.12 -5.42 5.48
CA ASN A 122 -11.57 -5.57 5.63
C ASN A 122 -12.23 -4.20 5.88
N GLU A 123 -11.59 -3.36 6.68
CA GLU A 123 -12.09 -2.04 7.03
C GLU A 123 -10.91 -1.10 7.30
N VAL A 124 -11.08 0.18 6.98
CA VAL A 124 -10.20 1.26 7.43
C VAL A 124 -11.03 2.27 8.20
N LYS A 125 -10.48 2.83 9.27
CA LYS A 125 -11.07 3.97 9.99
C LYS A 125 -10.09 5.12 10.07
N TRP A 126 -10.58 6.33 9.81
CA TRP A 126 -9.84 7.58 10.00
C TRP A 126 -10.41 8.31 11.22
N ASN A 127 -9.62 8.45 12.28
CA ASN A 127 -10.06 9.05 13.55
C ASN A 127 -11.36 8.42 14.07
N GLY A 128 -11.44 7.08 14.03
CA GLY A 128 -12.60 6.30 14.49
C GLY A 128 -13.79 6.25 13.54
N LYS A 129 -13.79 7.01 12.44
CA LYS A 129 -14.87 6.99 11.43
C LYS A 129 -14.52 6.06 10.27
N THR A 130 -15.49 5.30 9.77
CA THR A 130 -15.30 4.43 8.60
C THR A 130 -14.75 5.21 7.41
N TYR A 131 -13.73 4.64 6.76
CA TYR A 131 -13.03 5.20 5.61
C TYR A 131 -13.07 4.19 4.46
N SER A 132 -13.75 4.55 3.38
CA SER A 132 -14.02 3.64 2.26
C SER A 132 -13.02 3.75 1.11
N LYS A 133 -12.28 4.85 1.01
CA LYS A 133 -11.35 5.12 -0.09
C LYS A 133 -10.07 4.27 0.03
N ASN A 134 -9.54 3.80 -1.09
CA ASN A 134 -8.26 3.09 -1.16
C ASN A 134 -7.05 4.03 -1.37
N TYR A 135 -7.20 5.31 -1.07
CA TYR A 135 -6.14 6.31 -1.07
C TYR A 135 -6.39 7.30 0.05
N VAL A 136 -5.33 7.98 0.51
CA VAL A 136 -5.41 9.08 1.50
C VAL A 136 -4.72 10.31 0.94
N ASN A 137 -5.20 11.50 1.32
CA ASN A 137 -4.64 12.76 0.84
C ASN A 137 -3.54 13.29 1.76
N TYR A 138 -2.49 13.86 1.18
CA TYR A 138 -1.41 14.58 1.87
C TYR A 138 -1.95 15.59 2.88
N ALA A 139 -2.93 16.40 2.46
CA ALA A 139 -3.56 17.41 3.30
C ALA A 139 -4.25 16.84 4.56
N SER A 140 -4.68 15.57 4.53
CA SER A 140 -5.19 14.86 5.70
C SER A 140 -4.05 14.28 6.53
N LEU A 141 -3.05 13.66 5.89
CA LEU A 141 -1.90 13.07 6.57
C LEU A 141 -1.14 14.08 7.43
N ILE A 142 -0.86 15.28 6.90
CA ILE A 142 -0.10 16.32 7.62
C ILE A 142 -0.85 16.96 8.80
N LYS A 143 -2.15 16.70 8.93
CA LYS A 143 -2.92 17.08 10.11
C LYS A 143 -2.72 16.09 11.26
N GLY A 144 -2.09 14.95 11.02
CA GLY A 144 -1.96 13.85 11.97
C GLY A 144 -3.30 13.14 12.20
N GLY A 145 -3.40 12.46 13.34
CA GLY A 145 -4.54 11.64 13.71
C GLY A 145 -4.21 10.15 13.64
N ARG A 146 -5.23 9.32 13.46
CA ARG A 146 -5.10 7.86 13.54
C ARG A 146 -5.80 7.17 12.39
N LEU A 147 -5.08 6.25 11.76
CA LEU A 147 -5.56 5.35 10.71
C LEU A 147 -5.57 3.91 11.25
N ASP A 148 -6.75 3.34 11.44
CA ASP A 148 -6.91 1.95 11.86
C ASP A 148 -7.20 1.07 10.65
N PHE A 149 -6.35 0.07 10.42
CA PHE A 149 -6.55 -1.00 9.45
C PHE A 149 -7.05 -2.25 10.15
N TYR A 150 -8.14 -2.83 9.68
CA TYR A 150 -8.63 -4.13 10.16
C TYR A 150 -8.36 -5.18 9.09
N LEU A 151 -7.43 -6.09 9.37
CA LEU A 151 -7.00 -7.10 8.41
C LEU A 151 -7.62 -8.48 8.68
N GLN A 152 -7.87 -9.21 7.60
CA GLN A 152 -8.32 -10.58 7.61
C GLN A 152 -7.53 -11.47 6.65
N VAL A 153 -7.78 -12.78 6.70
CA VAL A 153 -7.00 -13.79 5.96
C VAL A 153 -7.40 -13.88 4.49
N SER A 154 -8.67 -13.67 4.17
CA SER A 154 -9.20 -13.79 2.80
C SER A 154 -9.51 -12.42 2.20
N PRO A 155 -9.35 -12.23 0.88
CA PRO A 155 -9.66 -10.96 0.22
C PRO A 155 -11.09 -10.50 0.50
N PHE A 156 -11.27 -9.25 0.93
CA PHE A 156 -12.59 -8.63 0.95
C PHE A 156 -12.83 -7.89 -0.36
N LYS A 157 -13.41 -8.58 -1.35
CA LYS A 157 -13.55 -8.04 -2.71
C LYS A 157 -14.43 -6.80 -2.83
N SER A 158 -15.24 -6.50 -1.82
CA SER A 158 -16.14 -5.35 -1.80
C SER A 158 -15.58 -4.12 -1.10
N TRP A 159 -14.42 -4.22 -0.42
CA TRP A 159 -13.78 -3.06 0.18
C TRP A 159 -13.19 -2.18 -0.92
N ALA A 160 -13.51 -0.88 -0.89
CA ALA A 160 -13.01 0.13 -1.83
C ALA A 160 -13.08 -0.29 -3.31
N SER A 161 -14.12 -1.05 -3.70
CA SER A 161 -14.27 -1.58 -5.05
C SER A 161 -15.08 -0.65 -5.96
N LYS A 162 -15.76 0.35 -5.40
CA LYS A 162 -16.61 1.27 -6.15
C LYS A 162 -15.78 2.38 -6.81
N PRO A 163 -16.17 2.91 -7.99
CA PRO A 163 -15.45 3.98 -8.65
C PRO A 163 -15.20 5.22 -7.78
N GLU A 164 -16.13 5.59 -6.89
CA GLU A 164 -15.96 6.74 -5.99
C GLU A 164 -14.90 6.56 -4.88
N ASP A 165 -14.52 5.30 -4.61
CA ASP A 165 -13.52 4.94 -3.60
C ASP A 165 -12.10 4.84 -4.19
N GLN A 166 -11.97 4.91 -5.51
CA GLN A 166 -10.70 4.80 -6.24
C GLN A 166 -10.02 6.18 -6.41
N PRO A 167 -8.68 6.23 -6.53
CA PRO A 167 -7.97 7.42 -6.98
C PRO A 167 -8.45 7.84 -8.37
N LYS A 168 -8.34 9.14 -8.67
CA LYS A 168 -8.68 9.69 -10.00
C LYS A 168 -7.42 9.82 -10.85
N GLY A 169 -7.59 9.88 -12.17
CA GLY A 169 -6.49 10.25 -13.08
C GLY A 169 -5.79 9.09 -13.76
N LEU A 170 -6.49 7.97 -13.98
CA LEU A 170 -6.20 7.03 -15.04
C LEU A 170 -7.14 7.27 -16.22
#